data_AF-E9S911-F1
#
_entry.id   AF-E9S911-F1
#
_cell.length_a   1.000
_cell.length_b   1.000
_cell.length_c   1.000
_cell.angle_alpha   90.00
_cell.angle_beta   90.00
_cell.angle_gamma   90.00
#
_symmetry.space_group_name_H-M   'P 1'
#
loop_
_entity.id
_entity.type
_entity.pdbx_description
1 polymer ?
#
loop_
_entity_poly.entity_id
_entity_poly.type
_entity_poly.pdbx_seq_one_letter_code
_entity_poly.pdbx_strand_id
1 'polypeptide(L)'
;MQTQEMIRELRTKAGLSQEDLANKVYVTRQAVSRWEKGETVPSTDTLKLLSALFDVSINTILGSPRQLICQCCGMPLDDSMVSRETDGSANDDYCKWCYADGRFMYSNMEDLIEVCVKNMVSAEHSEEEVRTYLKSALPKLDYWKRYEELSDNGEFEKFKQKLAEEINELGIEGMPKVDKLTALLGSYINLEYPLPNGGTVKFLDDSATYLGTQLECEFGGDRYFGVAANMEFILVCTYGKDLEAPELVIYKKR
;
A
#
# COMPACT_ATOMS: atom_id res chain seq x y z
N MET A 1 23.55 2.70 9.94
CA MET A 1 23.53 3.05 11.37
C MET A 1 23.48 1.77 12.17
N GLN A 2 24.01 1.71 13.39
CA GLN A 2 23.96 0.48 14.19
C GLN A 2 22.66 0.41 15.00
N THR A 3 22.16 -0.80 15.30
CA THR A 3 20.89 -1.06 16.03
C THR A 3 20.71 -0.19 17.28
N GLN A 4 21.77 0.00 18.07
CA GLN A 4 21.73 0.77 19.31
C GLN A 4 21.47 2.27 19.10
N GLU A 5 21.94 2.84 18.00
CA GLU A 5 21.70 4.25 17.64
C GLU A 5 20.25 4.42 17.22
N MET A 6 19.72 3.47 16.45
CA MET A 6 18.34 3.50 15.98
C MET A 6 17.32 3.39 17.13
N ILE A 7 17.52 2.45 18.06
CA ILE A 7 16.62 2.30 19.23
C ILE A 7 16.58 3.61 20.03
N ARG A 8 17.76 4.22 20.24
CA ARG A 8 17.86 5.51 20.94
C ARG A 8 17.15 6.62 20.19
N GLU A 9 17.34 6.70 18.87
CA GLU A 9 16.72 7.72 18.02
C GLU A 9 15.20 7.61 18.04
N LEU A 10 14.64 6.44 17.73
CA LEU A 10 13.19 6.18 17.74
C LEU A 10 12.58 6.52 19.10
N ARG A 11 13.22 6.09 20.18
CA ARG A 11 12.77 6.42 21.54
C ARG A 11 12.74 7.93 21.79
N THR A 12 13.79 8.66 21.41
CA THR A 12 13.87 10.11 21.60
C THR A 12 12.89 10.87 20.73
N LYS A 13 12.67 10.44 19.47
CA LYS A 13 11.65 10.99 18.57
C LYS A 13 10.24 10.81 19.13
N ALA A 14 9.97 9.68 19.78
CA ALA A 14 8.72 9.41 20.47
C ALA A 14 8.59 10.12 21.84
N GLY A 15 9.61 10.87 22.29
CA GLY A 15 9.59 11.60 23.55
C GLY A 15 9.66 10.71 24.81
N LEU A 16 10.11 9.47 24.68
CA LEU A 16 10.10 8.48 25.77
C LEU A 16 11.42 8.47 26.55
N SER A 17 11.38 8.30 27.88
CA SER A 17 12.57 7.92 28.65
C SER A 17 12.90 6.44 28.48
N GLN A 18 14.11 6.01 28.87
CA GLN A 18 14.47 4.59 28.88
C GLN A 18 13.52 3.75 29.75
N GLU A 19 12.99 4.36 30.82
CA GLU A 19 12.04 3.72 31.72
C GLU A 19 10.65 3.60 31.08
N ASP A 20 10.19 4.64 30.39
CA ASP A 20 8.93 4.61 29.65
C ASP A 20 8.93 3.55 28.54
N LEU A 21 10.04 3.48 27.78
CA LEU A 21 10.19 2.46 26.75
C LEU A 21 10.17 1.06 27.36
N ALA A 22 10.91 0.86 28.45
CA ALA A 22 10.98 -0.42 29.14
C ALA A 22 9.59 -0.90 29.60
N ASN A 23 8.80 0.01 30.17
CA ASN A 23 7.43 -0.27 30.59
C ASN A 23 6.52 -0.63 29.41
N LYS A 24 6.66 0.07 28.27
CA LYS A 24 5.84 -0.17 27.06
C LYS A 24 6.11 -1.50 26.37
N VAL A 25 7.35 -2.01 26.44
CA VAL A 25 7.73 -3.29 25.81
C VAL A 25 7.99 -4.42 26.83
N TYR A 26 7.53 -4.24 28.08
CA TYR A 26 7.56 -5.23 29.16
C TYR A 26 8.96 -5.78 29.49
N VAL A 27 9.96 -4.89 29.52
CA VAL A 27 11.34 -5.21 29.92
C VAL A 27 11.82 -4.31 31.05
N THR A 28 13.04 -4.53 31.54
CA THR A 28 13.66 -3.64 32.53
C THR A 28 14.31 -2.43 31.88
N ARG A 29 14.36 -1.29 32.57
CA ARG A 29 15.14 -0.11 32.16
C ARG A 29 16.60 -0.46 31.85
N GLN A 30 17.17 -1.41 32.62
CA GLN A 30 18.53 -1.91 32.41
C GLN A 30 18.67 -2.59 31.03
N ALA A 31 17.70 -3.39 30.60
CA ALA A 31 17.71 -4.00 29.28
C ALA A 31 17.79 -2.94 28.18
N VAL A 32 16.91 -1.92 28.24
CA VAL A 32 16.93 -0.79 27.30
C VAL A 32 18.28 -0.08 27.29
N SER A 33 18.84 0.21 28.48
CA SER A 33 20.16 0.85 28.56
C SER A 33 21.27 0.00 27.93
N ARG A 34 21.20 -1.33 28.03
CA ARG A 34 22.20 -2.23 27.44
C ARG A 34 22.04 -2.32 25.92
N TRP A 35 20.81 -2.26 25.41
CA TRP A 35 20.56 -2.16 23.97
C TRP A 35 21.12 -0.87 23.39
N GLU A 36 20.85 0.28 24.00
CA GLU A 36 21.34 1.58 23.53
C GLU A 36 22.87 1.75 23.65
N LYS A 37 23.54 0.91 24.44
CA LYS A 37 25.00 0.83 24.52
C LYS A 37 25.62 -0.21 23.57
N GLY A 38 24.80 -1.00 22.87
CA GLY A 38 25.24 -2.09 22.01
C GLY A 38 25.76 -3.32 22.77
N GLU A 39 25.50 -3.44 24.08
CA GLU A 39 25.95 -4.58 24.89
C GLU A 39 25.12 -5.84 24.67
N THR A 40 23.86 -5.67 24.28
CA THR A 40 22.90 -6.74 23.99
C THR A 40 21.94 -6.29 22.88
N VAL A 41 21.25 -7.24 22.25
CA VAL A 41 20.19 -6.98 21.28
C VAL A 41 18.82 -7.38 21.85
N PRO A 42 17.72 -6.72 21.47
CA PRO A 42 16.38 -7.13 21.89
C PRO A 42 16.03 -8.52 21.36
N SER A 43 15.20 -9.27 22.09
CA SER A 43 14.67 -10.55 21.60
C SER A 43 13.70 -10.35 20.43
N THR A 44 13.40 -11.41 19.68
CA THR A 44 12.43 -11.38 18.57
C THR A 44 11.07 -10.84 19.00
N ASP A 45 10.57 -11.26 20.17
CA ASP A 45 9.28 -10.79 20.69
C ASP A 45 9.34 -9.30 21.07
N THR A 46 10.47 -8.87 21.63
CA THR A 46 10.68 -7.46 21.95
C THR A 46 10.78 -6.61 20.68
N LEU A 47 11.43 -7.11 19.63
CA LEU A 47 11.53 -6.41 18.34
C LEU A 47 10.15 -6.22 17.71
N LYS A 48 9.25 -7.19 17.81
CA LYS A 48 7.85 -7.05 17.37
C LYS A 48 7.13 -5.95 18.14
N LEU A 49 7.30 -5.88 19.46
CA LEU A 49 6.72 -4.83 20.30
C LEU A 49 7.28 -3.44 19.96
N LEU A 50 8.59 -3.35 19.73
CA LEU A 50 9.25 -2.10 19.33
C LEU A 50 8.78 -1.64 17.94
N SER A 51 8.65 -2.58 17.00
CA SER A 51 8.12 -2.33 15.65
C SER A 51 6.70 -1.76 15.71
N ALA A 52 5.81 -2.40 16.48
CA ALA A 52 4.46 -1.90 16.68
C ALA A 52 4.41 -0.55 17.43
N LEU A 53 5.31 -0.34 18.41
CA LEU A 53 5.33 0.88 19.20
C LEU A 53 5.79 2.10 18.39
N PHE A 54 6.79 1.92 17.54
CA PHE A 54 7.39 3.00 16.76
C PHE A 54 6.86 3.10 15.33
N ASP A 55 6.01 2.15 14.93
CA ASP A 55 5.47 2.00 13.58
C ASP A 55 6.56 1.97 12.49
N VAL A 56 7.58 1.15 12.72
CA VAL A 56 8.69 0.93 11.79
C VAL A 56 8.98 -0.57 11.67
N SER A 57 9.67 -0.96 10.61
CA SER A 57 10.09 -2.35 10.44
C SER A 57 11.13 -2.80 11.48
N ILE A 58 11.20 -4.12 11.72
CA ILE A 58 12.26 -4.72 12.54
C ILE A 58 13.64 -4.47 11.88
N ASN A 59 13.71 -4.50 10.55
CA ASN A 59 14.95 -4.21 9.83
C ASN A 59 15.43 -2.77 10.03
N THR A 60 14.50 -1.80 10.04
CA THR A 60 14.79 -0.41 10.41
C THR A 60 15.42 -0.36 11.80
N ILE A 61 14.80 -1.02 12.80
CA ILE A 61 15.32 -1.08 14.18
C ILE A 61 16.73 -1.68 14.22
N LEU A 62 16.97 -2.75 13.46
CA LEU A 62 18.27 -3.44 13.42
C LEU A 62 19.35 -2.64 12.67
N GLY A 63 19.00 -1.52 12.03
CA GLY A 63 19.98 -0.66 11.35
C GLY A 63 20.48 -1.24 10.03
N SER A 64 19.72 -2.16 9.42
CA SER A 64 20.06 -2.75 8.12
C SER A 64 20.23 -1.66 7.06
N PRO A 65 21.44 -1.47 6.49
CA PRO A 65 21.71 -0.43 5.48
C PRO A 65 21.27 -0.84 4.07
N ARG A 66 20.61 -1.99 3.91
CA ARG A 66 20.07 -2.40 2.61
C ARG A 66 18.82 -1.59 2.38
N GLN A 67 18.84 -0.83 1.29
CA GLN A 67 17.63 -0.31 0.67
C GLN A 67 16.73 -1.52 0.43
N LEU A 68 15.70 -1.67 1.26
CA LEU A 68 14.71 -2.72 1.10
C LEU A 68 14.10 -2.52 -0.28
N ILE A 69 13.93 -3.60 -1.05
CA ILE A 69 13.21 -3.54 -2.31
C ILE A 69 12.05 -4.51 -2.24
N CYS A 70 10.92 -4.11 -2.80
CA CYS A 70 9.78 -4.97 -2.91
C CYS A 70 10.15 -6.21 -3.75
N GLN A 71 9.99 -7.38 -3.18
CA GLN A 71 10.22 -8.68 -3.83
C GLN A 71 9.11 -9.06 -4.83
N CYS A 72 8.19 -8.15 -5.13
CA CYS A 72 7.18 -8.29 -6.18
C CYS A 72 7.44 -7.30 -7.34
N CYS A 73 7.51 -5.98 -7.07
CA CYS A 73 7.68 -4.96 -8.12
C CYS A 73 9.09 -4.37 -8.23
N GLY A 74 9.99 -4.66 -7.30
CA GLY A 74 11.36 -4.17 -7.30
C GLY A 74 11.52 -2.72 -6.83
N MET A 75 10.45 -2.06 -6.40
CA MET A 75 10.54 -0.68 -5.92
C MET A 75 11.30 -0.60 -4.59
N PRO A 76 12.10 0.45 -4.34
CA PRO A 76 12.63 0.72 -3.02
C PRO A 76 11.52 0.89 -1.98
N LEU A 77 11.71 0.30 -0.82
CA LEU A 77 10.80 0.37 0.32
C LEU A 77 11.39 1.29 1.40
N ASP A 78 10.52 2.13 1.91
CA ASP A 78 10.67 2.81 3.19
C ASP A 78 9.52 2.39 4.12
N ASP A 79 9.58 2.79 5.39
CA ASP A 79 8.58 2.40 6.41
C ASP A 79 7.14 2.85 6.04
N SER A 80 6.95 3.84 5.16
CA SER A 80 5.62 4.27 4.70
C SER A 80 5.08 3.46 3.52
N MET A 81 5.94 2.66 2.88
CA MET A 81 5.64 1.89 1.68
C MET A 81 5.52 0.39 1.95
N VAL A 82 6.05 -0.11 3.07
CA VAL A 82 5.93 -1.52 3.47
C VAL A 82 4.46 -1.91 3.61
N SER A 83 4.16 -3.15 3.22
CA SER A 83 2.85 -3.76 3.44
C SER A 83 2.70 -4.24 4.88
N ARG A 84 1.49 -4.67 5.24
CA ARG A 84 1.20 -5.27 6.55
C ARG A 84 0.60 -6.65 6.39
N GLU A 85 0.92 -7.53 7.33
CA GLU A 85 0.28 -8.83 7.49
C GLU A 85 -1.12 -8.71 8.09
N THR A 86 -1.87 -9.81 8.08
CA THR A 86 -3.23 -9.88 8.66
C THR A 86 -3.27 -9.61 10.17
N ASP A 87 -2.15 -9.75 10.88
CA ASP A 87 -2.01 -9.40 12.29
C ASP A 87 -1.55 -7.95 12.53
N GLY A 88 -1.41 -7.17 11.45
CA GLY A 88 -0.96 -5.77 11.47
C GLY A 88 0.56 -5.59 11.52
N SER A 89 1.34 -6.67 11.61
CA SER A 89 2.80 -6.57 11.59
C SER A 89 3.33 -6.10 10.22
N ALA A 90 4.43 -5.35 10.22
CA ALA A 90 5.07 -4.88 8.98
C ALA A 90 5.66 -6.05 8.19
N ASN A 91 5.45 -6.02 6.87
CA ASN A 91 6.05 -6.93 5.91
C ASN A 91 7.06 -6.16 5.04
N ASP A 92 8.34 -6.41 5.31
CA ASP A 92 9.47 -5.72 4.69
C ASP A 92 9.83 -6.26 3.30
N ASP A 93 9.20 -7.35 2.88
CA ASP A 93 9.45 -7.98 1.58
C ASP A 93 8.57 -7.36 0.50
N TYR A 94 7.39 -6.82 0.85
CA TYR A 94 6.43 -6.33 -0.15
C TYR A 94 5.90 -4.93 0.16
N CYS A 95 5.67 -4.13 -0.88
CA CYS A 95 4.99 -2.84 -0.72
C CYS A 95 3.48 -3.02 -0.54
N LYS A 96 2.83 -2.03 0.07
CA LYS A 96 1.38 -1.97 0.32
C LYS A 96 0.48 -2.11 -0.91
N TRP A 97 1.03 -1.91 -2.11
CA TRP A 97 0.31 -2.11 -3.38
C TRP A 97 0.47 -3.51 -3.97
N CYS A 98 1.57 -4.20 -3.65
CA CYS A 98 1.81 -5.55 -4.14
C CYS A 98 1.24 -6.61 -3.20
N TYR A 99 1.14 -6.30 -1.90
CA TYR A 99 0.58 -7.17 -0.88
C TYR A 99 -0.30 -6.39 0.08
N ALA A 100 -1.53 -6.87 0.28
CA ALA A 100 -2.49 -6.29 1.21
C ALA A 100 -3.38 -7.40 1.78
N ASP A 101 -3.66 -7.33 3.09
CA ASP A 101 -4.58 -8.24 3.79
C ASP A 101 -4.31 -9.74 3.54
N GLY A 102 -3.04 -10.14 3.55
CA GLY A 102 -2.66 -11.54 3.36
C GLY A 102 -2.65 -12.01 1.90
N ARG A 103 -2.79 -11.10 0.93
CA ARG A 103 -2.99 -11.42 -0.49
C ARG A 103 -2.07 -10.61 -1.39
N PHE A 104 -1.60 -11.25 -2.46
CA PHE A 104 -0.90 -10.56 -3.54
C PHE A 104 -1.89 -9.90 -4.49
N MET A 105 -1.60 -8.65 -4.87
CA MET A 105 -2.48 -7.86 -5.72
C MET A 105 -2.27 -8.12 -7.23
N TYR A 106 -1.19 -8.83 -7.58
CA TYR A 106 -0.78 -9.09 -8.97
C TYR A 106 -0.47 -10.57 -9.16
N SER A 107 -1.23 -11.25 -10.02
CA SER A 107 -0.95 -12.63 -10.44
C SER A 107 -0.30 -12.71 -11.82
N ASN A 108 -0.13 -11.60 -12.52
CA ASN A 108 0.42 -11.56 -13.87
C ASN A 108 1.53 -10.52 -13.97
N MET A 109 2.69 -10.95 -14.49
CA MET A 109 3.86 -10.09 -14.62
C MET A 109 3.64 -8.99 -15.64
N GLU A 110 2.98 -9.26 -16.77
CA GLU A 110 2.70 -8.22 -17.77
C GLU A 110 1.75 -7.16 -17.20
N ASP A 111 0.75 -7.55 -16.40
CA ASP A 111 -0.14 -6.60 -15.74
C ASP A 111 0.60 -5.69 -14.74
N LEU A 112 1.54 -6.25 -13.98
CA LEU A 112 2.39 -5.46 -13.10
C LEU A 112 3.30 -4.51 -13.89
N ILE A 113 3.91 -5.00 -14.99
CA ILE A 113 4.77 -4.18 -15.86
C ILE A 113 3.99 -2.99 -16.41
N GLU A 114 2.76 -3.18 -16.89
CA GLU A 114 1.93 -2.08 -17.39
C GLU A 114 1.70 -1.00 -16.34
N VAL A 115 1.43 -1.40 -15.09
CA VAL A 115 1.24 -0.44 -13.98
C VAL A 115 2.55 0.27 -13.65
N CYS A 116 3.67 -0.45 -13.55
CA CYS A 116 4.97 0.15 -13.27
C CYS A 116 5.42 1.11 -14.37
N VAL A 117 5.25 0.75 -15.66
CA VAL A 117 5.62 1.59 -16.80
C VAL A 117 4.92 2.96 -16.72
N LYS A 118 3.61 2.99 -16.47
CA LYS A 118 2.85 4.25 -16.35
C LYS A 118 3.36 5.18 -15.26
N ASN A 119 3.99 4.63 -14.21
CA ASN A 119 4.50 5.39 -13.07
C ASN A 119 6.01 5.68 -13.13
N MET A 120 6.75 5.02 -14.01
CA MET A 120 8.22 5.14 -14.11
C MET A 120 8.70 5.90 -15.34
N VAL A 121 7.84 6.10 -16.35
CA VAL A 121 8.16 6.90 -17.53
C VAL A 121 8.45 8.33 -17.12
N SER A 122 9.52 8.88 -17.68
CA SER A 122 9.96 10.25 -17.42
C SER A 122 10.58 10.84 -18.69
N ALA A 123 10.98 12.11 -18.64
CA ALA A 123 11.72 12.73 -19.73
C ALA A 123 13.07 12.02 -20.02
N GLU A 124 13.58 11.23 -19.08
CA GLU A 124 14.86 10.52 -19.16
C GLU A 124 14.71 9.04 -19.54
N HIS A 125 13.51 8.47 -19.43
CA HIS A 125 13.24 7.05 -19.64
C HIS A 125 11.95 6.82 -20.43
N SER A 126 12.09 6.23 -21.62
CA SER A 126 10.97 5.85 -22.49
C SER A 126 10.20 4.64 -21.97
N GLU A 127 8.95 4.48 -22.44
CA GLU A 127 8.11 3.31 -22.11
C GLU A 127 8.80 1.98 -22.48
N GLU A 128 9.42 1.91 -23.65
CA GLU A 128 10.12 0.72 -24.13
C GLU A 128 11.34 0.36 -23.27
N GLU A 129 12.12 1.36 -22.85
CA GLU A 129 13.28 1.16 -21.97
C GLU A 129 12.86 0.64 -20.60
N VAL A 130 11.87 1.28 -19.98
CA VAL A 130 11.32 0.86 -18.69
C VAL A 130 10.75 -0.56 -18.78
N ARG A 131 9.98 -0.85 -19.82
CA ARG A 131 9.41 -2.19 -20.04
C ARG A 131 10.50 -3.25 -20.19
N THR A 132 11.55 -2.96 -20.97
CA THR A 132 12.68 -3.86 -21.17
C THR A 132 13.42 -4.13 -19.86
N TYR A 133 13.67 -3.08 -19.08
CA TYR A 133 14.27 -3.19 -17.75
C TYR A 133 13.44 -4.09 -16.84
N LEU A 134 12.14 -3.84 -16.69
CA LEU A 134 11.26 -4.60 -15.79
C LEU A 134 11.16 -6.07 -16.20
N LYS A 135 11.05 -6.39 -17.50
CA LYS A 135 11.07 -7.77 -18.00
C LYS A 135 12.34 -8.53 -17.63
N SER A 136 13.47 -7.83 -17.50
CA SER A 136 14.75 -8.42 -17.08
C SER A 136 14.91 -8.53 -15.56
N ALA A 137 14.25 -7.64 -14.80
CA ALA A 137 14.45 -7.48 -13.37
C ALA A 137 13.45 -8.29 -12.54
N LEU A 138 12.15 -8.20 -12.85
CA LEU A 138 11.07 -8.82 -12.08
C LEU A 138 11.25 -10.33 -11.89
N PRO A 139 11.64 -11.14 -12.89
CA PRO A 139 11.83 -12.59 -12.71
C PRO A 139 12.86 -12.99 -11.64
N LYS A 140 13.72 -12.07 -11.18
CA LYS A 140 14.76 -12.33 -10.18
C LYS A 140 14.25 -12.14 -8.74
N LEU A 141 13.08 -11.52 -8.57
CA LEU A 141 12.51 -11.21 -7.27
C LEU A 141 11.78 -12.43 -6.66
N ASP A 142 11.69 -12.49 -5.34
CA ASP A 142 11.23 -13.71 -4.64
C ASP A 142 9.79 -14.12 -5.00
N TYR A 143 8.87 -13.16 -5.18
CA TYR A 143 7.49 -13.47 -5.58
C TYR A 143 7.44 -14.24 -6.89
N TRP A 144 8.19 -13.78 -7.89
CA TRP A 144 8.19 -14.38 -9.23
C TRP A 144 8.95 -15.71 -9.29
N LYS A 145 10.02 -15.87 -8.50
CA LYS A 145 10.73 -17.15 -8.39
C LYS A 145 9.90 -18.24 -7.71
N ARG A 146 9.01 -17.85 -6.79
CA ARG A 146 8.16 -18.73 -5.99
C ARG A 146 6.69 -18.60 -6.36
N TYR A 147 6.40 -18.20 -7.59
CA TYR A 147 5.05 -17.88 -8.04
C TYR A 147 4.07 -19.03 -7.83
N GLU A 148 4.48 -20.29 -8.08
CA GLU A 148 3.64 -21.47 -7.85
C GLU A 148 3.27 -21.69 -6.37
N GLU A 149 4.07 -21.19 -5.43
CA GLU A 149 3.82 -21.30 -3.98
C GLU A 149 3.00 -20.13 -3.43
N LEU A 150 3.26 -18.92 -3.97
CA LEU A 150 2.77 -17.66 -3.40
C LEU A 150 1.57 -17.09 -4.14
N SER A 151 1.41 -17.43 -5.42
CA SER A 151 0.25 -17.00 -6.20
C SER A 151 -1.00 -17.74 -5.75
N ASP A 152 -2.13 -17.08 -5.90
CA ASP A 152 -3.46 -17.65 -5.72
C ASP A 152 -3.97 -18.34 -6.99
N ASN A 153 -3.07 -18.70 -7.92
CA ASN A 153 -3.41 -19.29 -9.22
C ASN A 153 -4.41 -18.46 -10.05
N GLY A 154 -4.38 -17.13 -9.87
CA GLY A 154 -5.22 -16.19 -10.61
C GLY A 154 -6.66 -16.09 -10.10
N GLU A 155 -6.96 -16.61 -8.91
CA GLU A 155 -8.28 -16.45 -8.28
C GLU A 155 -8.63 -14.98 -8.04
N PHE A 156 -7.67 -14.16 -7.61
CA PHE A 156 -7.88 -12.73 -7.40
C PHE A 156 -8.11 -11.99 -8.71
N GLU A 157 -7.48 -12.41 -9.80
CA GLU A 157 -7.74 -11.79 -11.10
C GLU A 157 -9.14 -12.12 -11.61
N LYS A 158 -9.61 -13.36 -11.41
CA LYS A 158 -11.02 -13.72 -11.66
C LYS A 158 -11.97 -12.90 -10.78
N PHE A 159 -11.60 -12.65 -9.52
CA PHE A 159 -12.36 -11.79 -8.64
C PHE A 159 -12.43 -10.34 -9.14
N LYS A 160 -11.31 -9.76 -9.61
CA LYS A 160 -11.31 -8.42 -10.22
C LYS A 160 -12.19 -8.35 -11.45
N GLN A 161 -12.12 -9.36 -12.33
CA GLN A 161 -12.97 -9.44 -13.52
C GLN A 161 -14.45 -9.46 -13.14
N LYS A 162 -14.83 -10.34 -12.20
CA LYS A 162 -16.20 -10.39 -11.68
C LYS A 162 -16.63 -9.07 -11.05
N LEU A 163 -15.75 -8.41 -10.30
CA LEU A 163 -16.04 -7.11 -9.70
C LEU A 163 -16.22 -6.02 -10.75
N ALA A 164 -15.40 -6.01 -11.80
CA ALA A 164 -15.55 -5.09 -12.94
C ALA A 164 -16.88 -5.31 -13.67
N GLU A 165 -17.28 -6.57 -13.90
CA GLU A 165 -18.60 -6.92 -14.42
C GLU A 165 -19.72 -6.40 -13.51
N GLU A 166 -19.66 -6.65 -12.21
CA GLU A 166 -20.63 -6.15 -11.22
C GLU A 166 -20.73 -4.61 -11.22
N ILE A 167 -19.63 -3.89 -11.44
CA ILE A 167 -19.61 -2.42 -11.56
C ILE A 167 -20.27 -1.98 -12.87
N ASN A 168 -19.96 -2.64 -13.99
CA ASN A 168 -20.53 -2.33 -15.30
C ASN A 168 -22.04 -2.57 -15.33
N GLU A 169 -22.54 -3.57 -14.61
CA GLU A 169 -23.96 -3.87 -14.45
C GLU A 169 -24.75 -2.80 -13.67
N LEU A 170 -24.07 -1.87 -12.99
CA LEU A 170 -24.73 -0.74 -12.31
C LEU A 170 -25.38 0.23 -13.29
N GLY A 171 -24.98 0.22 -14.57
CA GLY A 171 -25.61 1.01 -15.62
C GLY A 171 -25.50 2.52 -15.39
N ILE A 172 -24.36 2.98 -14.87
CA ILE A 172 -24.13 4.40 -14.56
C ILE A 172 -24.00 5.19 -15.87
N GLU A 173 -24.92 6.12 -16.07
CA GLU A 173 -25.00 6.93 -17.28
C GLU A 173 -23.74 7.80 -17.46
N GLY A 174 -23.10 7.74 -18.63
CA GLY A 174 -21.88 8.50 -18.96
C GLY A 174 -20.57 7.93 -18.43
N MET A 175 -20.62 6.87 -17.62
CA MET A 175 -19.42 6.17 -17.16
C MET A 175 -19.02 5.10 -18.20
N PRO A 176 -17.78 5.14 -18.73
CA PRO A 176 -17.28 4.08 -19.58
C PRO A 176 -17.26 2.72 -18.88
N LYS A 177 -17.11 1.65 -19.67
CA LYS A 177 -16.88 0.32 -19.12
C LYS A 177 -15.57 0.26 -18.33
N VAL A 178 -15.65 -0.34 -17.16
CA VAL A 178 -14.49 -0.74 -16.36
C VAL A 178 -13.93 -2.02 -16.97
N ASP A 179 -12.77 -1.92 -17.61
CA ASP A 179 -12.05 -3.06 -18.18
C ASP A 179 -11.01 -3.65 -17.22
N LYS A 180 -10.42 -2.81 -16.36
CA LYS A 180 -9.34 -3.20 -15.44
C LYS A 180 -9.45 -2.45 -14.12
N LEU A 181 -9.24 -3.17 -13.03
CA LEU A 181 -9.14 -2.62 -11.67
C LEU A 181 -7.71 -2.79 -11.16
N THR A 182 -7.17 -1.75 -10.52
CA THR A 182 -5.84 -1.76 -9.92
C THR A 182 -5.93 -1.49 -8.42
N ALA A 183 -4.87 -1.87 -7.69
CA ALA A 183 -4.77 -1.57 -6.27
C ALA A 183 -4.41 -0.09 -6.06
N LEU A 184 -5.29 0.64 -5.37
CA LEU A 184 -5.16 2.07 -5.06
C LEU A 184 -5.19 2.25 -3.54
N LEU A 185 -4.23 2.98 -2.99
CA LEU A 185 -4.24 3.31 -1.57
C LEU A 185 -5.29 4.40 -1.31
N GLY A 186 -6.09 4.21 -0.26
CA GLY A 186 -7.16 5.13 0.12
C GLY A 186 -6.71 6.57 0.21
N SER A 187 -5.51 6.84 0.75
CA SER A 187 -4.98 8.21 0.85
C SER A 187 -4.92 8.99 -0.48
N TYR A 188 -4.86 8.30 -1.62
CA TYR A 188 -4.85 8.94 -2.94
C TYR A 188 -6.23 9.14 -3.56
N ILE A 189 -7.24 8.40 -3.10
CA ILE A 189 -8.58 8.35 -3.70
C ILE A 189 -9.71 8.74 -2.73
N ASN A 190 -9.38 9.00 -1.47
CA ASN A 190 -10.34 9.34 -0.43
C ASN A 190 -10.68 10.83 -0.45
N LEU A 191 -11.61 11.17 -1.35
CA LEU A 191 -12.05 12.54 -1.58
C LEU A 191 -12.84 13.10 -0.39
N GLU A 192 -12.75 14.42 -0.19
CA GLU A 192 -13.54 15.14 0.80
C GLU A 192 -14.83 15.66 0.17
N TYR A 193 -15.96 15.08 0.58
CA TYR A 193 -17.27 15.42 0.04
C TYR A 193 -17.91 16.54 0.85
N PRO A 194 -18.35 17.65 0.24
CA PRO A 194 -18.99 18.74 0.96
C PRO A 194 -20.38 18.34 1.45
N LEU A 195 -20.71 18.71 2.70
CA LEU A 195 -22.02 18.52 3.31
C LEU A 195 -22.80 19.84 3.34
N PRO A 196 -24.15 19.80 3.35
CA PRO A 196 -24.99 21.01 3.39
C PRO A 196 -24.75 21.93 4.60
N ASN A 197 -24.18 21.40 5.68
CA ASN A 197 -23.84 22.15 6.89
C ASN A 197 -22.48 22.87 6.81
N GLY A 198 -21.79 22.81 5.67
CA GLY A 198 -20.46 23.39 5.47
C GLY A 198 -19.29 22.53 5.96
N GLY A 199 -19.56 21.34 6.51
CA GLY A 199 -18.52 20.34 6.82
C GLY A 199 -18.15 19.48 5.61
N THR A 200 -17.18 18.60 5.79
CA THR A 200 -16.81 17.57 4.80
C THR A 200 -16.90 16.17 5.41
N VAL A 201 -17.00 15.16 4.56
CA VAL A 201 -16.94 13.74 4.95
C VAL A 201 -16.05 12.97 3.99
N LYS A 202 -15.34 11.98 4.53
CA LYS A 202 -14.57 10.98 3.77
C LYS A 202 -15.23 9.62 3.94
N PHE A 203 -15.26 8.82 2.88
CA PHE A 203 -15.94 7.51 2.88
C PHE A 203 -14.97 6.32 2.87
N LEU A 204 -13.71 6.56 2.54
CA LEU A 204 -12.67 5.53 2.53
C LEU A 204 -11.76 5.69 3.75
N ASP A 205 -10.95 4.68 4.00
CA ASP A 205 -9.87 4.70 4.99
C ASP A 205 -8.56 5.02 4.25
N ASP A 206 -7.85 6.06 4.68
CA ASP A 206 -6.59 6.50 4.06
C ASP A 206 -5.50 5.42 4.11
N SER A 207 -5.59 4.50 5.07
CA SER A 207 -4.62 3.41 5.27
C SER A 207 -4.96 2.11 4.53
N ALA A 208 -6.17 1.99 3.98
CA ALA A 208 -6.64 0.78 3.30
C ALA A 208 -6.35 0.78 1.80
N THR A 209 -6.22 -0.41 1.22
CA THR A 209 -6.09 -0.61 -0.23
C THR A 209 -7.43 -0.98 -0.85
N TYR A 210 -7.78 -0.33 -1.95
CA TYR A 210 -9.02 -0.58 -2.71
C TYR A 210 -8.70 -1.02 -4.13
N LEU A 211 -9.60 -1.79 -4.73
CA LEU A 211 -9.60 -2.04 -6.17
C LEU A 211 -10.35 -0.92 -6.86
N GLY A 212 -9.68 -0.21 -7.76
CA GLY A 212 -10.28 0.97 -8.37
C GLY A 212 -9.70 1.32 -9.74
N THR A 213 -10.30 2.35 -10.33
CA THR A 213 -9.84 2.96 -11.57
C THR A 213 -10.41 4.37 -11.71
N GLN A 214 -9.80 5.18 -12.56
CA GLN A 214 -10.34 6.47 -13.01
C GLN A 214 -10.75 6.36 -14.48
N LEU A 215 -11.92 6.89 -14.81
CA LEU A 215 -12.46 6.91 -16.17
C LEU A 215 -12.84 8.33 -16.57
N GLU A 216 -12.62 8.69 -17.84
CA GLU A 216 -13.11 9.95 -18.41
C GLU A 216 -14.59 9.82 -18.80
N CYS A 217 -15.40 10.85 -18.53
CA CYS A 217 -16.82 10.82 -18.86
C CYS A 217 -17.07 10.71 -20.38
N GLU A 218 -17.95 9.80 -20.80
CA GLU A 218 -18.27 9.57 -22.23
C GLU A 218 -18.96 10.77 -22.89
N PHE A 219 -19.67 11.58 -22.10
CA PHE A 219 -20.36 12.77 -22.62
C PHE A 219 -19.42 13.95 -22.89
N GLY A 220 -18.13 13.80 -22.59
CA GLY A 220 -17.15 14.87 -22.66
C GLY A 220 -17.30 15.88 -21.52
N GLY A 221 -16.34 16.80 -21.45
CA GLY A 221 -16.19 17.76 -20.35
C GLY A 221 -15.10 17.34 -19.35
N ASP A 222 -14.68 18.27 -18.51
CA ASP A 222 -13.59 18.09 -17.54
C ASP A 222 -14.05 17.32 -16.28
N ARG A 223 -14.85 16.25 -16.46
CA ARG A 223 -15.32 15.37 -15.37
C ARG A 223 -14.84 13.94 -15.57
N TYR A 224 -14.52 13.32 -14.44
CA TYR A 224 -14.02 11.96 -14.33
C TYR A 224 -14.94 11.16 -13.42
N PHE A 225 -14.91 9.84 -13.58
CA PHE A 225 -15.46 8.87 -12.64
C PHE A 225 -14.33 8.20 -11.88
N GLY A 226 -14.45 8.15 -10.57
CA GLY A 226 -13.59 7.33 -9.70
C GLY A 226 -14.36 6.14 -9.19
N VAL A 227 -13.78 4.95 -9.38
CA VAL A 227 -14.30 3.70 -8.84
C VAL A 227 -13.40 3.23 -7.71
N ALA A 228 -13.98 2.86 -6.57
CA ALA A 228 -13.29 2.24 -5.44
C ALA A 228 -14.14 1.11 -4.88
N ALA A 229 -13.59 -0.09 -4.80
CA ALA A 229 -14.31 -1.27 -4.36
C ALA A 229 -13.41 -2.22 -3.57
N ASN A 230 -14.03 -3.02 -2.71
CA ASN A 230 -13.38 -4.10 -1.98
C ASN A 230 -14.35 -5.29 -1.84
N MET A 231 -14.11 -6.17 -0.86
CA MET A 231 -14.98 -7.32 -0.59
C MET A 231 -16.36 -6.92 -0.04
N GLU A 232 -16.49 -5.73 0.53
CA GLU A 232 -17.67 -5.29 1.28
C GLU A 232 -18.54 -4.29 0.52
N PHE A 233 -17.97 -3.49 -0.37
CA PHE A 233 -18.71 -2.47 -1.09
C PHE A 233 -18.11 -2.10 -2.45
N ILE A 234 -18.92 -1.40 -3.23
CA ILE A 234 -18.57 -0.65 -4.44
C ILE A 234 -18.97 0.80 -4.21
N LEU A 235 -18.04 1.72 -4.43
CA LEU A 235 -18.24 3.16 -4.42
C LEU A 235 -17.88 3.70 -5.80
N VAL A 236 -18.79 4.47 -6.41
CA VAL A 236 -18.51 5.25 -7.62
C VAL A 236 -18.79 6.71 -7.31
N CYS A 237 -17.86 7.57 -7.69
CA CYS A 237 -17.96 9.01 -7.55
C CYS A 237 -17.65 9.69 -8.89
N THR A 238 -18.05 10.95 -9.01
CA THR A 238 -17.60 11.82 -10.10
C THR A 238 -16.97 13.08 -9.53
N TYR A 239 -15.96 13.60 -10.20
CA TYR A 239 -15.25 14.82 -9.81
C TYR A 239 -14.77 15.56 -11.06
N GLY A 240 -14.54 16.86 -10.91
CA GLY A 240 -13.90 17.70 -11.91
C GLY A 240 -12.40 17.45 -12.02
N LYS A 241 -11.72 18.22 -12.86
CA LYS A 241 -10.26 18.23 -12.91
C LYS A 241 -9.65 18.50 -11.53
N ASP A 242 -8.48 17.92 -11.28
CA ASP A 242 -7.74 18.06 -10.01
C ASP A 242 -8.55 17.63 -8.77
N LEU A 243 -9.49 16.69 -8.95
CA LEU A 243 -10.35 16.11 -7.92
C LEU A 243 -11.37 17.10 -7.30
N GLU A 244 -11.65 18.21 -7.99
CA GLU A 244 -12.59 19.23 -7.52
C GLU A 244 -14.06 18.76 -7.56
N ALA A 245 -14.90 19.37 -6.72
CA ALA A 245 -16.36 19.14 -6.68
C ALA A 245 -16.75 17.64 -6.73
N PRO A 246 -16.25 16.82 -5.78
CA PRO A 246 -16.55 15.40 -5.75
C PRO A 246 -18.01 15.16 -5.35
N GLU A 247 -18.66 14.27 -6.10
CA GLU A 247 -20.04 13.85 -5.88
C GLU A 247 -20.10 12.33 -5.83
N LEU A 248 -20.77 11.81 -4.81
CA LEU A 248 -21.02 10.38 -4.70
C LEU A 248 -22.14 10.00 -5.68
N VAL A 249 -21.83 9.11 -6.63
CA VAL A 249 -22.78 8.62 -7.63
C VAL A 249 -23.50 7.39 -7.11
N ILE A 250 -22.74 6.43 -6.58
CA ILE A 250 -23.30 5.21 -6.00
C ILE A 250 -22.47 4.72 -4.82
N TYR A 251 -23.18 4.13 -3.86
CA TYR A 251 -22.58 3.27 -2.85
C TYR A 251 -23.43 2.00 -2.78
N LYS A 252 -22.84 0.85 -3.08
CA LYS A 252 -23.49 -0.46 -3.06
C LYS A 252 -22.73 -1.38 -2.13
N LYS A 253 -23.40 -1.83 -1.07
CA LYS A 253 -22.90 -2.90 -0.20
C LYS A 253 -22.95 -4.24 -0.95
N ARG A 254 -21.90 -5.05 -0.85
CA ARG A 254 -21.77 -6.39 -1.45
C ARG A 254 -22.12 -7.49 -0.45
#